data_AF-A0AAU4KL41-F1
#
_entry.id   AF-A0AAU4KL41-F1
#
_cell.length_a   1.000
_cell.length_b   1.000
_cell.length_c   1.000
_cell.angle_alpha   90.00
_cell.angle_beta   90.00
_cell.angle_gamma   90.00
#
_symmetry.space_group_name_H-M   'P 1'
#
loop_
_entity.id
_entity.type
_entity.pdbx_description
1 polymer ?
#
loop_
_entity_poly.entity_id
_entity_poly.type
_entity_poly.pdbx_seq_one_letter_code
_entity_poly.pdbx_strand_id
1 'polypeptide(L)'
;MRTTRTGAMVRTGARGTFAALAVVSVAGVLALTGCGLRDHRDDVGVPGSSPSVVPSVAPKASLPPGRPLGTDAHVPSPSGVDGTDATAVSEAWTEVAYGYDTKYDYGPHDAVLRSARWFTASKAAAERSYHPASGAGAEWNTWAGHRAWITVDVTADDDADGPADTSVLAYRALFVEGTAHGRDGWTSTGPRANVYLELTRAGAGRPWHIAEVMTVEAADPPPPPSASPSSTPASPPASMMSSNPSSTTPS
;
A
#
# COMPACT_ATOMS: atom_id res chain seq x y z
N MET A 1 24.06 -0.97 -63.61
CA MET A 1 25.20 -0.02 -63.62
C MET A 1 24.75 1.31 -63.05
N ARG A 2 25.01 1.54 -61.76
CA ARG A 2 25.27 2.86 -61.15
C ARG A 2 25.73 2.61 -59.72
N THR A 3 27.01 2.84 -59.53
CA THR A 3 27.78 2.68 -58.30
C THR A 3 27.94 4.05 -57.67
N THR A 4 27.56 4.23 -56.39
CA THR A 4 28.04 5.29 -55.47
C THR A 4 27.24 5.20 -54.18
N ARG A 5 27.76 5.41 -52.96
CA ARG A 5 29.12 5.67 -52.47
C ARG A 5 29.01 5.52 -50.94
N THR A 6 29.96 4.83 -50.36
CA THR A 6 30.28 4.86 -48.93
C THR A 6 30.58 6.29 -48.50
N GLY A 7 30.03 6.72 -47.36
CA GLY A 7 30.32 8.00 -46.71
C GLY A 7 30.24 7.86 -45.20
N ALA A 8 31.33 7.36 -44.61
CA ALA A 8 31.59 7.53 -43.18
C ALA A 8 31.96 9.00 -42.92
N MET A 9 31.33 9.63 -41.93
CA MET A 9 31.84 10.87 -41.35
C MET A 9 31.94 10.68 -39.84
N VAL A 10 33.17 10.38 -39.42
CA VAL A 10 33.69 10.59 -38.08
C VAL A 10 33.70 12.08 -37.81
N ARG A 11 33.25 12.51 -36.62
CA ARG A 11 33.78 13.72 -36.00
C ARG A 11 33.59 13.71 -34.48
N THR A 12 34.74 13.70 -33.80
CA THR A 12 35.10 14.48 -32.59
C THR A 12 34.06 14.51 -31.46
N GLY A 13 34.29 13.89 -30.30
CA GLY A 13 35.51 14.01 -29.50
C GLY A 13 35.29 15.10 -28.45
N ALA A 14 34.87 14.72 -27.25
CA ALA A 14 35.03 15.51 -26.04
C ALA A 14 35.40 14.55 -24.90
N ARG A 15 36.71 14.39 -24.73
CA ARG A 15 37.34 13.79 -23.56
C ARG A 15 37.23 14.81 -22.43
N GLY A 16 36.45 14.51 -21.41
CA GLY A 16 36.49 15.21 -20.12
C GLY A 16 37.22 14.34 -19.11
N THR A 17 38.55 14.40 -19.10
CA THR A 17 39.37 13.84 -18.03
C THR A 17 39.72 14.92 -17.00
N PHE A 18 39.89 14.47 -15.76
CA PHE A 18 40.57 15.10 -14.61
C PHE A 18 39.75 16.07 -13.75
N ALA A 19 39.36 15.57 -12.58
CA ALA A 19 39.93 16.06 -11.32
C ALA A 19 39.67 15.02 -10.20
N ALA A 20 40.66 14.16 -9.96
CA ALA A 20 40.81 13.49 -8.69
C ALA A 20 41.26 14.53 -7.66
N LEU A 21 40.36 14.96 -6.78
CA LEU A 21 40.69 15.73 -5.60
C LEU A 21 40.76 14.78 -4.41
N ALA A 22 41.99 14.33 -4.13
CA ALA A 22 42.33 13.78 -2.82
C ALA A 22 42.32 14.93 -1.81
N VAL A 23 41.34 14.93 -0.90
CA VAL A 23 41.36 15.79 0.29
C VAL A 23 41.70 14.90 1.49
N VAL A 24 42.91 15.11 1.99
CA VAL A 24 43.40 14.61 3.28
C VAL A 24 42.92 15.59 4.36
N SER A 25 42.77 15.06 5.59
CA SER A 25 42.63 15.77 6.89
C SER A 25 41.17 16.17 7.27
N VAL A 26 40.66 16.08 8.50
CA VAL A 26 41.18 15.88 9.86
C VAL A 26 40.07 15.20 10.69
N ALA A 27 40.43 14.27 11.57
CA ALA A 27 39.55 13.75 12.60
C ALA A 27 39.24 14.84 13.64
N GLY A 28 38.00 15.34 13.67
CA GLY A 28 37.48 16.23 14.69
C GLY A 28 36.42 15.51 15.53
N VAL A 29 36.80 15.08 16.74
CA VAL A 29 35.87 14.52 17.73
C VAL A 29 35.04 15.66 18.32
N LEU A 30 33.77 15.71 17.96
CA LEU A 30 32.77 16.54 18.65
C LEU A 30 32.28 15.77 19.88
N ALA A 31 32.80 16.14 21.05
CA ALA A 31 32.22 15.76 22.32
C ALA A 31 30.93 16.56 22.53
N LEU A 32 29.78 15.96 22.22
CA LEU A 32 28.50 16.45 22.69
C LEU A 32 28.36 16.06 24.17
N THR A 33 28.48 17.06 25.04
CA THR A 33 28.08 16.97 26.44
C THR A 33 26.58 16.69 26.51
N GLY A 34 26.23 15.42 26.73
CA GLY A 34 24.87 14.99 27.02
C GLY A 34 24.42 15.54 28.37
N CYS A 35 23.23 16.16 28.39
CA CYS A 35 22.52 16.54 29.59
C CYS A 35 22.36 15.33 30.52
N GLY A 36 22.72 15.53 31.79
CA GLY A 36 22.80 14.49 32.79
C GLY A 36 21.46 13.84 33.11
N LEU A 37 21.44 12.52 32.99
CA LEU A 37 20.59 11.66 33.81
C LEU A 37 21.48 11.14 34.94
N ARG A 38 21.20 11.57 36.18
CA ARG A 38 21.87 11.05 37.38
C ARG A 38 21.43 9.61 37.58
N ASP A 39 22.36 8.66 37.45
CA ASP A 39 22.11 7.26 37.78
C ASP A 39 22.61 6.96 39.20
N HIS A 40 21.74 6.32 39.99
CA HIS A 40 21.84 6.15 41.44
C HIS A 40 22.55 4.84 41.82
N ARG A 41 23.77 4.61 41.36
CA ARG A 41 24.53 3.39 41.75
C ARG A 41 26.03 3.63 41.79
N ASP A 42 26.49 4.43 42.75
CA ASP A 42 27.78 4.16 43.37
C ASP A 42 27.53 3.23 44.54
N ASP A 43 27.71 1.93 44.34
CA ASP A 43 28.22 1.05 45.41
C ASP A 43 28.73 -0.29 44.86
N VAL A 44 30.06 -0.41 44.93
CA VAL A 44 30.92 -1.60 45.12
C VAL A 44 31.11 -2.62 43.98
N GLY A 45 32.36 -2.67 43.47
CA GLY A 45 33.05 -3.94 43.13
C GLY A 45 33.43 -4.18 41.66
N VAL A 46 34.73 -4.09 41.33
CA VAL A 46 35.30 -4.59 40.06
C VAL A 46 35.31 -6.13 40.09
N PRO A 47 34.74 -6.85 39.10
CA PRO A 47 35.60 -7.50 38.11
C PRO A 47 34.99 -7.71 36.70
N GLY A 48 35.87 -7.66 35.68
CA GLY A 48 35.71 -8.40 34.43
C GLY A 48 35.06 -7.66 33.26
N SER A 49 35.81 -7.49 32.17
CA SER A 49 35.25 -7.17 30.85
C SER A 49 34.29 -8.28 30.44
N SER A 50 32.99 -8.08 30.66
CA SER A 50 31.96 -8.85 29.98
C SER A 50 31.99 -8.49 28.49
N PRO A 51 32.16 -9.47 27.58
CA PRO A 51 31.98 -9.19 26.16
C PRO A 51 30.56 -8.68 25.97
N SER A 52 30.42 -7.49 25.37
CA SER A 52 29.13 -6.98 24.92
C SER A 52 28.61 -7.92 23.84
N VAL A 53 27.80 -8.90 24.24
CA VAL A 53 27.07 -9.77 23.32
C VAL A 53 26.04 -8.90 22.65
N VAL A 54 26.35 -8.43 21.44
CA VAL A 54 25.35 -7.83 20.56
C VAL A 54 24.29 -8.91 20.32
N PRO A 55 23.01 -8.69 20.65
CA PRO A 55 21.98 -9.67 20.35
C PRO A 55 21.98 -9.92 18.84
N SER A 56 22.29 -11.14 18.43
CA SER A 56 22.08 -11.55 17.05
C SER A 56 20.57 -11.63 16.84
N VAL A 57 20.00 -10.64 16.15
CA VAL A 57 18.61 -10.69 15.72
C VAL A 57 18.53 -11.77 14.64
N ALA A 58 17.96 -12.91 14.99
CA ALA A 58 17.68 -13.96 14.02
C ALA A 58 16.78 -13.37 12.91
N PRO A 59 17.04 -13.68 11.63
CA PRO A 59 16.17 -13.28 10.54
C PRO A 59 14.74 -13.73 10.84
N LYS A 60 13.78 -12.80 10.73
CA LYS A 60 12.37 -13.14 10.95
C LYS A 60 11.95 -14.16 9.88
N ALA A 61 11.30 -15.23 10.33
CA ALA A 61 10.82 -16.28 9.45
C ALA A 61 9.87 -15.69 8.41
N SER A 62 10.06 -16.09 7.15
CA SER A 62 9.19 -15.74 6.04
C SER A 62 7.77 -16.22 6.29
N LEU A 63 6.78 -15.48 5.79
CA LEU A 63 5.41 -15.97 5.74
C LEU A 63 5.36 -17.25 4.88
N PRO A 64 4.62 -18.29 5.30
CA PRO A 64 4.32 -19.43 4.42
C PRO A 64 3.52 -18.97 3.20
N PRO A 65 3.58 -19.72 2.08
CA PRO A 65 2.75 -19.45 0.92
C PRO A 65 1.26 -19.65 1.24
N GLY A 66 0.40 -18.97 0.47
CA GLY A 66 -1.04 -19.18 0.49
C GLY A 66 -1.46 -20.64 0.22
N ARG A 67 -2.70 -20.94 0.60
CA ARG A 67 -3.32 -22.25 0.42
C ARG A 67 -3.85 -22.40 -1.02
N PRO A 68 -3.95 -23.62 -1.56
CA PRO A 68 -4.66 -23.86 -2.81
C PRO A 68 -6.10 -23.33 -2.74
N LEU A 69 -6.53 -22.61 -3.77
CA LEU A 69 -7.88 -22.08 -3.86
C LEU A 69 -8.90 -23.22 -3.96
N GLY A 70 -9.97 -23.13 -3.18
CA GLY A 70 -11.12 -24.02 -3.26
C GLY A 70 -12.28 -23.42 -4.06
N THR A 71 -13.37 -24.16 -4.18
CA THR A 71 -14.57 -23.72 -4.91
C THR A 71 -15.32 -22.55 -4.24
N ASP A 72 -15.04 -22.27 -2.97
CA ASP A 72 -15.58 -21.13 -2.21
C ASP A 72 -14.54 -20.01 -2.02
N ALA A 73 -13.52 -19.96 -2.89
CA ALA A 73 -12.60 -18.84 -2.97
C ALA A 73 -13.29 -17.64 -3.62
N HIS A 74 -13.17 -16.49 -2.98
CA HIS A 74 -13.69 -15.21 -3.48
C HIS A 74 -12.54 -14.31 -3.91
N VAL A 75 -11.79 -14.76 -4.91
CA VAL A 75 -10.69 -13.98 -5.51
C VAL A 75 -11.08 -13.50 -6.90
N PRO A 76 -10.67 -12.29 -7.32
CA PRO A 76 -10.96 -11.82 -8.67
C PRO A 76 -10.34 -12.70 -9.76
N SER A 77 -11.08 -12.89 -10.84
CA SER A 77 -10.60 -13.58 -12.04
C SER A 77 -11.01 -12.82 -13.31
N PRO A 78 -10.40 -11.64 -13.57
CA PRO A 78 -10.71 -10.84 -14.75
C PRO A 78 -10.49 -11.64 -16.04
N SER A 79 -11.49 -11.60 -16.92
CA SER A 79 -11.49 -12.27 -18.23
C SER A 79 -11.68 -11.26 -19.35
N GLY A 80 -11.10 -11.51 -20.52
CA GLY A 80 -11.25 -10.62 -21.67
C GLY A 80 -10.41 -9.34 -21.60
N VAL A 81 -9.39 -9.30 -20.74
CA VAL A 81 -8.45 -8.17 -20.63
C VAL A 81 -7.72 -7.97 -21.96
N ASP A 82 -7.86 -6.78 -22.56
CA ASP A 82 -7.09 -6.41 -23.74
C ASP A 82 -5.63 -6.16 -23.34
N GLY A 83 -4.76 -7.12 -23.65
CA GLY A 83 -3.34 -7.01 -23.36
C GLY A 83 -2.65 -5.86 -24.11
N THR A 84 -3.25 -5.31 -25.16
CA THR A 84 -2.66 -4.20 -25.94
C THR A 84 -3.01 -2.81 -25.40
N ASP A 85 -3.93 -2.75 -24.44
CA ASP A 85 -4.28 -1.57 -23.67
C ASP A 85 -3.58 -1.61 -22.30
N ALA A 86 -2.72 -0.62 -22.04
CA ALA A 86 -1.99 -0.54 -20.78
C ALA A 86 -2.91 -0.25 -19.59
N THR A 87 -4.03 0.46 -19.80
CA THR A 87 -5.01 0.73 -18.74
C THR A 87 -5.72 -0.56 -18.35
N ALA A 88 -6.24 -1.32 -19.33
CA ALA A 88 -6.92 -2.60 -19.06
C ALA A 88 -6.00 -3.61 -18.34
N VAL A 89 -4.72 -3.70 -18.72
CA VAL A 89 -3.74 -4.55 -18.01
C VAL A 89 -3.52 -4.07 -16.57
N SER A 90 -3.42 -2.76 -16.38
CA SER A 90 -3.17 -2.14 -15.08
C SER A 90 -4.34 -2.34 -14.10
N GLU A 91 -5.56 -2.12 -14.56
CA GLU A 91 -6.78 -2.33 -13.78
C GLU A 91 -6.93 -3.81 -13.40
N ALA A 92 -6.78 -4.72 -14.35
CA ALA A 92 -6.91 -6.15 -14.10
C ALA A 92 -5.84 -6.68 -13.14
N TRP A 93 -4.60 -6.20 -13.26
CA TRP A 93 -3.55 -6.51 -12.31
C TRP A 93 -3.91 -6.01 -10.91
N THR A 94 -4.35 -4.75 -10.80
CA THR A 94 -4.67 -4.10 -9.52
C THR A 94 -5.84 -4.79 -8.83
N GLU A 95 -6.90 -5.11 -9.57
CA GLU A 95 -8.05 -5.85 -9.04
C GLU A 95 -7.61 -7.18 -8.41
N VAL A 96 -6.77 -7.96 -9.10
CA VAL A 96 -6.27 -9.23 -8.55
C VAL A 96 -5.28 -9.03 -7.42
N ALA A 97 -4.39 -8.04 -7.51
CA ALA A 97 -3.33 -7.80 -6.53
C ALA A 97 -3.88 -7.28 -5.19
N TYR A 98 -5.06 -6.66 -5.17
CA TYR A 98 -5.73 -6.16 -3.95
C TYR A 98 -6.99 -6.97 -3.57
N GLY A 99 -7.45 -7.87 -4.44
CA GLY A 99 -8.55 -8.81 -4.19
C GLY A 99 -8.09 -10.01 -3.37
N TYR A 100 -8.11 -9.85 -2.05
CA TYR A 100 -7.69 -10.88 -1.09
C TYR A 100 -8.83 -11.83 -0.72
N ASP A 101 -8.46 -13.07 -0.37
CA ASP A 101 -9.33 -13.96 0.39
C ASP A 101 -8.52 -14.55 1.55
N THR A 102 -8.70 -14.01 2.75
CA THR A 102 -7.90 -14.36 3.94
C THR A 102 -8.12 -15.79 4.44
N LYS A 103 -9.10 -16.53 3.90
CA LYS A 103 -9.19 -17.98 4.12
C LYS A 103 -8.07 -18.72 3.40
N TYR A 104 -7.67 -18.23 2.23
CA TYR A 104 -6.69 -18.85 1.34
C TYR A 104 -5.35 -18.15 1.37
N ASP A 105 -5.36 -16.82 1.44
CA ASP A 105 -4.18 -15.98 1.49
C ASP A 105 -3.61 -15.92 2.90
N TYR A 106 -2.30 -16.07 3.01
CA TYR A 106 -1.58 -15.86 4.25
C TYR A 106 -1.18 -14.39 4.43
N GLY A 107 -0.98 -13.68 3.32
CA GLY A 107 -0.74 -12.23 3.31
C GLY A 107 -1.08 -11.60 1.95
N PRO A 108 -1.03 -10.25 1.86
CA PRO A 108 -1.32 -9.52 0.62
C PRO A 108 -0.48 -10.00 -0.58
N HIS A 109 0.75 -10.46 -0.32
CA HIS A 109 1.67 -10.93 -1.36
C HIS A 109 1.14 -12.15 -2.14
N ASP A 110 0.29 -12.99 -1.54
CA ASP A 110 -0.28 -14.13 -2.26
C ASP A 110 -1.15 -13.68 -3.45
N ALA A 111 -1.83 -12.54 -3.31
CA ALA A 111 -2.61 -11.93 -4.38
C ALA A 111 -1.73 -11.33 -5.48
N VAL A 112 -0.61 -10.70 -5.11
CA VAL A 112 0.43 -10.26 -6.05
C VAL A 112 0.95 -11.46 -6.86
N LEU A 113 1.19 -12.60 -6.24
CA LEU A 113 1.64 -13.81 -6.95
C LEU A 113 0.59 -14.36 -7.92
N ARG A 114 -0.71 -14.28 -7.60
CA ARG A 114 -1.80 -14.62 -8.55
C ARG A 114 -1.83 -13.69 -9.77
N SER A 115 -1.47 -12.43 -9.58
CA SER A 115 -1.40 -11.42 -10.65
C SER A 115 -0.16 -11.55 -11.55
N ALA A 116 0.78 -12.45 -11.24
CA ALA A 116 2.10 -12.50 -11.86
C ALA A 116 2.12 -12.71 -13.39
N ARG A 117 0.99 -13.11 -13.99
CA ARG A 117 0.82 -13.24 -15.44
C ARG A 117 0.91 -11.91 -16.21
N TRP A 118 0.69 -10.78 -15.54
CA TRP A 118 0.80 -9.44 -16.16
C TRP A 118 2.15 -8.78 -15.94
N PHE A 119 3.04 -9.38 -15.15
CA PHE A 119 4.38 -8.87 -14.97
C PHE A 119 5.30 -9.20 -16.13
N THR A 120 6.34 -8.38 -16.31
CA THR A 120 7.52 -8.79 -17.07
C THR A 120 8.12 -10.04 -16.42
N ALA A 121 8.86 -10.85 -17.19
CA ALA A 121 9.48 -12.07 -16.68
C ALA A 121 10.43 -11.78 -15.49
N SER A 122 11.19 -10.68 -15.54
CA SER A 122 12.07 -10.24 -14.46
C SER A 122 11.30 -9.85 -13.20
N LYS A 123 10.24 -9.03 -13.33
CA LYS A 123 9.40 -8.62 -12.20
C LYS A 123 8.68 -9.83 -11.58
N ALA A 124 8.13 -10.73 -12.39
CA ALA A 124 7.50 -11.96 -11.91
C ALA A 124 8.50 -12.87 -11.16
N ALA A 125 9.76 -12.94 -11.59
CA ALA A 125 10.79 -13.68 -10.88
C ALA A 125 11.16 -13.01 -9.55
N ALA A 126 11.28 -11.67 -9.54
CA ALA A 126 11.53 -10.90 -8.33
C ALA A 126 10.42 -11.12 -7.27
N GLU A 127 9.15 -11.03 -7.65
CA GLU A 127 8.04 -11.24 -6.71
C GLU A 127 7.99 -12.66 -6.14
N ARG A 128 8.29 -13.69 -6.95
CA ARG A 128 8.37 -15.07 -6.46
C ARG A 128 9.55 -15.30 -5.50
N SER A 129 10.62 -14.54 -5.67
CA SER A 129 11.78 -14.59 -4.78
C SER A 129 11.60 -13.75 -3.52
N TYR A 130 10.66 -12.79 -3.53
CA TYR A 130 10.38 -11.94 -2.40
C TYR A 130 9.60 -12.70 -1.31
N HIS A 131 10.11 -12.63 -0.08
CA HIS A 131 9.56 -13.31 1.07
C HIS A 131 9.37 -12.28 2.19
N PRO A 132 8.14 -11.76 2.40
CA PRO A 132 7.89 -10.77 3.43
C PRO A 132 8.31 -11.31 4.80
N ALA A 133 9.18 -10.56 5.48
CA ALA A 133 9.62 -10.89 6.83
C ALA A 133 8.64 -10.36 7.89
N SER A 134 7.92 -9.27 7.61
CA SER A 134 6.88 -8.75 8.50
C SER A 134 5.59 -9.57 8.40
N GLY A 135 4.86 -9.67 9.51
CA GLY A 135 3.48 -10.17 9.46
C GLY A 135 2.61 -9.22 8.66
N ALA A 136 1.45 -9.68 8.20
CA ALA A 136 0.57 -8.95 7.29
C ALA A 136 -0.12 -7.69 7.88
N GLY A 137 0.18 -7.32 9.12
CA GLY A 137 -0.36 -6.13 9.77
C GLY A 137 -1.62 -6.37 10.61
N ALA A 138 -2.03 -5.37 11.39
CA ALA A 138 -3.18 -5.48 12.30
C ALA A 138 -4.51 -5.56 11.55
N GLU A 139 -4.65 -4.79 10.46
CA GLU A 139 -5.84 -4.78 9.62
C GLU A 139 -6.08 -6.15 8.97
N TRP A 140 -5.04 -6.74 8.38
CA TRP A 140 -5.09 -8.10 7.86
C TRP A 140 -5.51 -9.13 8.92
N ASN A 141 -4.97 -9.02 10.14
CA ASN A 141 -5.31 -9.95 11.22
C ASN A 141 -6.81 -9.86 11.58
N THR A 142 -7.39 -8.66 11.52
CA THR A 142 -8.84 -8.46 11.70
C THR A 142 -9.61 -9.16 10.58
N TRP A 143 -9.25 -8.91 9.31
CA TRP A 143 -9.88 -9.57 8.15
C TRP A 143 -9.79 -11.10 8.24
N ALA A 144 -8.61 -11.62 8.57
CA ALA A 144 -8.36 -13.05 8.70
C ALA A 144 -9.18 -13.69 9.84
N GLY A 145 -9.41 -12.96 10.95
CA GLY A 145 -10.29 -13.39 12.03
C GLY A 145 -11.73 -13.68 11.56
N HIS A 146 -12.23 -12.86 10.63
CA HIS A 146 -13.54 -13.00 10.00
C HIS A 146 -13.53 -13.89 8.74
N ARG A 147 -12.35 -14.43 8.37
CA ARG A 147 -12.11 -15.11 7.09
C ARG A 147 -12.67 -14.26 5.94
N ALA A 148 -12.34 -12.98 5.94
CA ALA A 148 -12.90 -12.03 4.99
C ALA A 148 -12.32 -12.24 3.58
N TRP A 149 -13.13 -11.90 2.58
CA TRP A 149 -12.69 -11.63 1.22
C TRP A 149 -12.89 -10.16 0.88
N ILE A 150 -12.08 -9.65 -0.04
CA ILE A 150 -12.07 -8.23 -0.41
C ILE A 150 -12.61 -8.08 -1.82
N THR A 151 -13.58 -7.19 -1.99
CA THR A 151 -13.94 -6.63 -3.30
C THR A 151 -13.26 -5.28 -3.46
N VAL A 152 -12.79 -4.96 -4.67
CA VAL A 152 -12.02 -3.75 -4.93
C VAL A 152 -12.65 -2.98 -6.07
N ASP A 153 -12.83 -1.68 -5.87
CA ASP A 153 -13.08 -0.71 -6.92
C ASP A 153 -11.73 -0.08 -7.32
N VAL A 154 -11.42 -0.11 -8.61
CA VAL A 154 -10.19 0.45 -9.19
C VAL A 154 -10.57 1.59 -10.11
N THR A 155 -10.01 2.77 -9.87
CA THR A 155 -10.27 3.97 -10.66
C THR A 155 -8.96 4.53 -11.22
N ALA A 156 -8.93 4.88 -12.51
CA ALA A 156 -7.81 5.60 -13.09
C ALA A 156 -7.67 7.01 -12.48
N ASP A 157 -6.44 7.39 -12.17
CA ASP A 157 -6.11 8.77 -11.86
C ASP A 157 -5.87 9.52 -13.18
N ASP A 158 -6.94 10.13 -13.70
CA ASP A 158 -6.92 10.89 -14.94
C ASP A 158 -6.19 12.25 -14.81
N ASP A 159 -5.95 12.70 -13.57
CA ASP A 159 -5.22 13.93 -13.26
C ASP A 159 -3.71 13.67 -13.08
N ALA A 160 -3.25 12.43 -13.26
CA ALA A 160 -1.84 12.11 -13.19
C ALA A 160 -1.09 12.82 -14.34
N ASP A 161 -0.35 13.87 -14.00
CA ASP A 161 0.64 14.56 -14.85
C ASP A 161 1.87 13.65 -15.17
N GLY A 162 1.63 12.36 -15.37
CA GLY A 162 2.62 11.36 -15.69
C GLY A 162 3.24 11.57 -17.07
N PRO A 163 4.41 10.96 -17.34
CA PRO A 163 5.02 11.02 -18.66
C PRO A 163 4.06 10.48 -19.73
N ALA A 164 4.05 11.11 -20.91
CA ALA A 164 3.27 10.61 -22.03
C ALA A 164 3.72 9.20 -22.46
N ASP A 165 2.74 8.36 -22.79
CA ASP A 165 2.99 7.02 -23.30
C ASP A 165 3.81 7.04 -24.60
N THR A 166 4.62 6.00 -24.79
CA THR A 166 5.37 5.76 -26.03
C THR A 166 4.93 4.46 -26.68
N SER A 167 5.56 4.10 -27.79
CA SER A 167 5.31 2.80 -28.43
C SER A 167 5.72 1.59 -27.58
N VAL A 168 6.52 1.77 -26.51
CA VAL A 168 7.08 0.69 -25.69
C VAL A 168 7.03 0.90 -24.18
N LEU A 169 6.66 2.10 -23.71
CA LEU A 169 6.54 2.47 -22.30
C LEU A 169 5.18 3.14 -22.05
N ALA A 170 4.56 2.83 -20.92
CA ALA A 170 3.34 3.46 -20.45
C ALA A 170 3.36 3.59 -18.93
N TYR A 171 2.72 4.62 -18.41
CA TYR A 171 2.62 4.87 -16.96
C TYR A 171 1.15 4.98 -16.55
N ARG A 172 0.77 4.32 -15.46
CA ARG A 172 -0.60 4.41 -14.93
C ARG A 172 -0.56 4.73 -13.46
N ALA A 173 -1.47 5.61 -13.05
CA ALA A 173 -1.79 5.87 -11.66
C ALA A 173 -3.23 5.42 -11.43
N LEU A 174 -3.46 4.70 -10.34
CA LEU A 174 -4.75 4.10 -10.01
C LEU A 174 -5.07 4.31 -8.52
N PHE A 175 -6.33 4.60 -8.23
CA PHE A 175 -6.89 4.57 -6.90
C PHE A 175 -7.53 3.21 -6.63
N VAL A 176 -7.25 2.66 -5.46
CA VAL A 176 -7.81 1.40 -4.95
C VAL A 176 -8.71 1.72 -3.77
N GLU A 177 -9.96 1.26 -3.83
CA GLU A 177 -10.87 1.27 -2.70
C GLU A 177 -11.43 -0.14 -2.47
N GLY A 178 -11.02 -0.76 -1.37
CA GLY A 178 -11.46 -2.08 -0.98
C GLY A 178 -12.64 -2.07 0.00
N THR A 179 -13.47 -3.09 -0.08
CA THR A 179 -14.46 -3.45 0.95
C THR A 179 -14.20 -4.88 1.42
N ALA A 180 -14.10 -5.08 2.74
CA ALA A 180 -13.91 -6.37 3.35
C ALA A 180 -15.26 -7.00 3.74
N HIS A 181 -15.45 -8.27 3.39
CA HIS A 181 -16.65 -9.06 3.66
C HIS A 181 -16.28 -10.34 4.39
N GLY A 182 -16.69 -10.46 5.64
CA GLY A 182 -16.53 -11.63 6.48
C GLY A 182 -17.51 -12.75 6.11
N ARG A 183 -17.05 -14.01 6.22
CA ARG A 183 -17.91 -15.18 6.00
C ARG A 183 -18.98 -15.36 7.09
N ASP A 184 -18.84 -14.64 8.19
CA ASP A 184 -19.79 -14.52 9.30
C ASP A 184 -20.77 -13.35 9.12
N GLY A 185 -20.77 -12.67 7.97
CA GLY A 185 -21.61 -11.51 7.69
C GLY A 185 -21.02 -10.18 8.18
N TRP A 186 -19.79 -10.19 8.71
CA TRP A 186 -19.06 -8.97 9.07
C TRP A 186 -18.71 -8.15 7.82
N THR A 187 -18.66 -6.82 7.95
CA THR A 187 -18.17 -5.95 6.88
C THR A 187 -17.30 -4.82 7.43
N SER A 188 -16.33 -4.37 6.64
CA SER A 188 -15.47 -3.23 6.98
C SER A 188 -14.80 -2.63 5.76
N THR A 189 -14.03 -1.57 5.98
CA THR A 189 -13.12 -1.03 4.98
C THR A 189 -12.05 -2.06 4.63
N GLY A 190 -11.76 -2.19 3.34
CA GLY A 190 -10.67 -2.97 2.79
C GLY A 190 -9.43 -2.10 2.52
N PRO A 191 -8.44 -2.62 1.79
CA PRO A 191 -7.24 -1.86 1.46
C PRO A 191 -7.59 -0.60 0.67
N ARG A 192 -6.87 0.49 0.93
CA ARG A 192 -6.89 1.69 0.10
C ARG A 192 -5.49 2.11 -0.27
N ALA A 193 -5.27 2.42 -1.54
CA ALA A 193 -3.94 2.74 -2.02
C ALA A 193 -3.99 3.61 -3.27
N ASN A 194 -2.91 4.38 -3.45
CA ASN A 194 -2.51 4.91 -4.75
C ASN A 194 -1.46 3.97 -5.33
N VAL A 195 -1.71 3.46 -6.53
CA VAL A 195 -0.85 2.52 -7.23
C VAL A 195 -0.29 3.19 -8.47
N TYR A 196 1.03 3.21 -8.58
CA TYR A 196 1.76 3.72 -9.73
C TYR A 196 2.46 2.57 -10.44
N LEU A 197 2.22 2.44 -11.74
CA LEU A 197 2.69 1.33 -12.56
C LEU A 197 3.51 1.86 -13.72
N GLU A 198 4.67 1.23 -13.94
CA GLU A 198 5.40 1.32 -15.19
C GLU A 198 5.13 0.04 -16.00
N LEU A 199 4.70 0.20 -17.24
CA LEU A 199 4.44 -0.89 -18.17
C LEU A 199 5.39 -0.81 -19.35
N THR A 200 5.84 -1.98 -19.81
CA THR A 200 6.67 -2.13 -21.00
C THR A 200 6.04 -3.10 -22.00
N ARG A 201 6.37 -2.93 -23.28
CA ARG A 201 6.06 -3.92 -24.33
C ARG A 201 7.17 -3.98 -25.36
N ALA A 202 7.28 -5.12 -26.05
CA ALA A 202 8.33 -5.35 -27.05
C ALA A 202 8.19 -4.50 -28.34
N GLY A 203 7.07 -3.80 -28.52
CA GLY A 203 6.78 -2.97 -29.69
C GLY A 203 5.29 -2.66 -29.79
N ALA A 204 4.91 -1.76 -30.70
CA ALA A 204 3.52 -1.39 -30.92
C ALA A 204 2.64 -2.63 -31.22
N GLY A 205 1.46 -2.69 -30.59
CA GLY A 205 0.51 -3.80 -30.74
C GLY A 205 0.91 -5.11 -30.05
N ARG A 206 2.04 -5.13 -29.31
CA ARG A 206 2.40 -6.26 -28.44
C ARG A 206 1.79 -6.06 -27.05
N PRO A 207 1.56 -7.15 -26.29
CA PRO A 207 0.96 -7.02 -24.97
C PRO A 207 1.85 -6.22 -24.00
N TRP A 208 1.21 -5.37 -23.21
CA TRP A 208 1.82 -4.68 -22.08
C TRP A 208 2.07 -5.62 -20.93
N HIS A 209 3.18 -5.39 -20.25
CA HIS A 209 3.54 -6.08 -19.02
C HIS A 209 4.07 -5.08 -18.00
N ILE A 210 3.68 -5.24 -16.75
CA ILE A 210 4.10 -4.39 -15.65
C ILE A 210 5.56 -4.70 -15.31
N ALA A 211 6.39 -3.67 -15.39
CA ALA A 211 7.82 -3.72 -15.09
C ALA A 211 8.08 -3.28 -13.65
N GLU A 212 7.44 -2.19 -13.21
CA GLU A 212 7.57 -1.66 -11.85
C GLU A 212 6.22 -1.34 -11.24
N VAL A 213 6.18 -1.45 -9.91
CA VAL A 213 5.01 -1.13 -9.08
C VAL A 213 5.51 -0.31 -7.92
N MET A 214 4.91 0.85 -7.72
CA MET A 214 5.04 1.65 -6.51
C MET A 214 3.65 1.82 -5.90
N THR A 215 3.57 1.64 -4.58
CA THR A 215 2.31 1.74 -3.85
C THR A 215 2.47 2.70 -2.69
N VAL A 216 1.49 3.58 -2.53
CA VAL A 216 1.33 4.44 -1.36
C VAL A 216 0.00 4.09 -0.73
N GLU A 217 0.04 3.44 0.43
CA GLU A 217 -1.17 3.13 1.21
C GLU A 217 -1.82 4.44 1.67
N ALA A 218 -3.13 4.53 1.48
CA ALA A 218 -3.89 5.69 1.94
C ALA A 218 -4.09 5.59 3.45
N ALA A 219 -3.83 6.68 4.16
CA ALA A 219 -4.10 6.76 5.59
C ALA A 219 -5.60 6.57 5.88
N ASP A 220 -5.90 6.00 7.06
CA ASP A 220 -7.27 6.01 7.57
C ASP A 220 -7.76 7.44 7.76
N PRO A 221 -8.96 7.80 7.24
CA PRO A 221 -9.58 9.04 7.61
C PRO A 221 -9.84 9.01 9.12
N PRO A 222 -9.60 10.13 9.84
CA PRO A 222 -9.90 10.18 11.26
C PRO A 222 -11.37 9.85 11.49
N PRO A 223 -11.72 9.16 12.59
CA PRO A 223 -13.11 8.88 12.91
C PRO A 223 -13.89 10.20 12.98
N PRO A 224 -15.16 10.22 12.55
CA PRO A 224 -15.97 11.43 12.66
C PRO A 224 -16.00 11.88 14.13
N PRO A 225 -15.99 13.21 14.41
CA PRO A 225 -16.12 13.68 15.78
C PRO A 225 -17.41 13.08 16.36
N SER A 226 -17.29 12.40 17.51
CA SER A 226 -18.44 11.84 18.21
C SER A 226 -19.49 12.94 18.35
N ALA A 227 -20.69 12.71 17.82
CA ALA A 227 -21.79 13.64 17.97
C ALA A 227 -21.96 13.93 19.46
N SER A 228 -21.77 15.20 19.85
CA SER A 228 -22.09 15.67 21.19
C SER A 228 -23.50 15.20 21.53
N PRO A 229 -23.75 14.65 22.74
CA PRO A 229 -25.08 14.21 23.10
C PRO A 229 -26.04 15.39 22.93
N SER A 230 -27.00 15.24 22.02
CA SER A 230 -28.04 16.24 21.82
C SER A 230 -28.78 16.38 23.13
N SER A 231 -28.62 17.52 23.79
CA SER A 231 -29.43 17.90 24.95
C SER A 231 -30.89 17.91 24.51
N THR A 232 -31.66 16.92 24.99
CA THR A 232 -33.11 16.84 24.80
C THR A 232 -33.75 18.15 25.24
N PRO A 233 -34.65 18.78 24.46
CA PRO A 233 -35.39 19.93 24.94
C PRO A 233 -36.33 19.46 26.05
N ALA A 234 -36.24 20.11 27.22
CA ALA A 234 -37.16 19.89 28.33
C ALA A 234 -38.60 20.14 27.87
N SER A 235 -39.49 19.16 28.11
CA SER A 235 -40.92 19.32 27.90
C SER A 235 -41.47 20.48 28.74
N PRO A 236 -42.36 21.34 28.22
CA PRO A 236 -42.98 22.39 29.01
C PRO A 236 -43.95 21.78 30.06
N PRO A 237 -44.05 22.36 31.26
CA PRO A 237 -44.97 21.87 32.29
C PRO A 237 -46.43 22.08 31.86
N ALA A 238 -47.26 21.08 32.14
CA ALA A 238 -48.70 21.11 31.93
C ALA A 238 -49.36 22.20 32.77
N SER A 239 -50.07 23.11 32.11
CA SER A 239 -50.92 24.11 32.76
C SER A 239 -52.01 23.42 33.57
N MET A 240 -51.98 23.66 34.89
CA MET A 240 -53.02 23.24 35.81
C MET A 240 -54.34 23.98 35.53
N MET A 241 -55.41 23.20 35.44
CA MET A 241 -56.80 23.64 35.56
C MET A 241 -56.97 24.48 36.82
N SER A 242 -57.51 25.69 36.67
CA SER A 242 -58.08 26.45 37.78
C SER A 242 -59.54 26.79 37.46
N SER A 243 -60.38 26.04 38.17
CA SER A 243 -61.77 26.25 38.60
C SER A 243 -62.44 27.58 38.28
N ASN A 244 -63.66 27.51 37.74
CA ASN A 244 -64.63 28.60 37.73
C ASN A 244 -65.88 28.13 38.48
N PRO A 245 -66.31 28.78 39.59
CA PRO A 245 -67.52 28.39 40.29
C PRO A 245 -68.78 29.13 39.79
N SER A 246 -69.89 28.42 39.96
CA SER A 246 -71.30 28.69 39.64
C SER A 246 -71.88 30.05 40.05
N SER A 247 -72.97 30.46 39.36
CA SER A 247 -74.25 30.99 39.91
C SER A 247 -75.16 31.42 38.73
N THR A 248 -76.29 30.75 38.43
CA THR A 248 -77.67 30.95 38.93
C THR A 248 -78.58 31.69 37.92
N THR A 249 -79.67 31.00 37.56
CA THR A 249 -80.97 31.22 36.84
C THR A 249 -81.73 32.54 37.18
N PRO A 250 -83.00 32.81 36.74
CA PRO A 250 -83.84 32.41 35.57
C PRO A 250 -84.33 33.66 34.76
N SER A 251 -85.05 33.59 33.63
CA SER A 251 -86.40 33.05 33.32
C SER A 251 -86.59 32.89 31.81
#